data_AF-A0A961J7G2-F1
#
_entry.id   AF-A0A961J7G2-F1
#
_cell.length_a   1.000
_cell.length_b   1.000
_cell.length_c   1.000
_cell.angle_alpha   90.00
_cell.angle_beta   90.00
_cell.angle_gamma   90.00
#
_symmetry.space_group_name_H-M   'P 1'
#
loop_
_entity.id
_entity.type
_entity.pdbx_description
1 polymer ?
#
loop_
_entity_poly.entity_id
_entity_poly.type
_entity_poly.pdbx_seq_one_letter_code
_entity_poly.pdbx_strand_id
1 'polypeptide(L)'
;MTAPAEYTDLTRHGHSDNVGKGERALWCAVLTLAIDEALNGSSTAGEANRHAETTRAQHFFTLANPDLPMICHLIGLDPVAVRQNVARRIKAGPTVDELLAGPKRRQRQPRTKQR
;
A
#
# COMPACT_ATOMS: atom_id res chain seq x y z
N MET A 1 14.92 -43.01 50.36
CA MET A 1 13.54 -43.34 49.99
C MET A 1 12.66 -42.17 50.40
N THR A 2 12.25 -41.34 49.44
CA THR A 2 10.90 -40.74 49.23
C THR A 2 11.02 -39.95 47.92
N ALA A 3 10.24 -40.34 46.91
CA ALA A 3 10.13 -39.67 45.60
C ALA A 3 8.93 -38.68 45.61
N PRO A 4 8.56 -38.06 44.48
CA PRO A 4 8.83 -36.68 44.12
C PRO A 4 7.60 -35.77 44.28
N ALA A 5 7.82 -34.47 44.50
CA ALA A 5 6.76 -33.47 44.27
C ALA A 5 6.89 -32.99 42.83
N GLU A 6 6.09 -33.60 41.96
CA GLU A 6 5.88 -33.16 40.59
C GLU A 6 5.32 -31.74 40.58
N TYR A 7 6.11 -30.78 40.11
CA TYR A 7 5.61 -29.47 39.72
C TYR A 7 5.01 -29.62 38.32
N THR A 8 3.75 -30.01 38.28
CA THR A 8 2.93 -30.10 37.07
C THR A 8 2.89 -28.75 36.36
N ASP A 9 3.51 -28.73 35.19
CA ASP A 9 2.99 -28.19 33.93
C ASP A 9 1.70 -27.36 34.06
N LEU A 10 1.86 -26.04 34.22
CA LEU A 10 0.80 -25.05 34.02
C LEU A 10 1.34 -23.86 33.22
N THR A 11 2.00 -24.14 32.10
CA THR A 11 2.28 -23.08 31.13
C THR A 11 1.96 -23.53 29.73
N ARG A 12 0.67 -23.85 29.55
CA ARG A 12 -0.01 -23.75 28.26
C ARG A 12 -0.03 -22.28 27.82
N HIS A 13 1.11 -21.73 27.40
CA HIS A 13 1.18 -20.46 26.69
C HIS A 13 0.67 -20.64 25.26
N GLY A 14 -0.64 -20.84 25.12
CA GLY A 14 -1.35 -20.73 23.85
C GLY A 14 -1.75 -19.28 23.54
N HIS A 15 -0.86 -18.29 23.72
CA HIS A 15 -1.21 -16.88 23.50
C HIS A 15 -0.04 -15.98 23.06
N SER A 16 0.70 -16.35 22.01
CA SER A 16 1.69 -15.40 21.44
C SER A 16 1.97 -15.50 19.94
N ASP A 17 1.06 -16.07 19.14
CA ASP A 17 1.21 -16.06 17.68
C ASP A 17 0.44 -14.92 16.98
N ASN A 18 -0.25 -14.07 17.74
CA ASN A 18 -1.17 -13.07 17.19
C ASN A 18 -0.57 -11.66 17.07
N VAL A 19 0.43 -11.33 17.90
CA VAL A 19 1.04 -9.99 17.93
C VAL A 19 1.77 -9.68 16.61
N GLY A 20 2.53 -10.65 16.08
CA GLY A 20 3.23 -10.47 14.80
C GLY A 20 2.33 -10.57 13.56
N LYS A 21 1.19 -11.25 13.64
CA LYS A 21 0.25 -11.39 12.50
C LYS A 21 -0.57 -10.12 12.28
N GLY A 22 -1.04 -9.51 13.37
CA GLY A 22 -1.81 -8.25 13.30
C GLY A 22 -0.97 -7.08 12.80
N GLU A 23 0.25 -6.93 13.31
CA GLU A 23 1.16 -5.87 12.89
C GLU A 23 1.58 -6.01 11.42
N ARG A 24 1.95 -7.22 11.00
CA ARG A 24 2.27 -7.49 9.59
C ARG A 24 1.09 -7.19 8.67
N ALA A 25 -0.12 -7.59 9.06
CA ALA A 25 -1.33 -7.32 8.28
C ALA A 25 -1.58 -5.82 8.14
N LEU A 26 -1.39 -5.05 9.22
CA LEU A 26 -1.49 -3.60 9.20
C LEU A 26 -0.49 -2.98 8.21
N TRP A 27 0.79 -3.33 8.29
CA TRP A 27 1.81 -2.77 7.41
C TRP A 27 1.62 -3.20 5.95
N CYS A 28 1.14 -4.41 5.70
CA CYS A 28 0.71 -4.83 4.36
C CYS A 28 -0.44 -3.96 3.83
N ALA A 29 -1.43 -3.64 4.66
CA ALA A 29 -2.54 -2.78 4.28
C ALA A 29 -2.07 -1.34 3.99
N VAL A 30 -1.21 -0.79 4.85
CA VAL A 30 -0.60 0.55 4.66
C VAL A 30 0.18 0.62 3.35
N LEU A 31 1.05 -0.37 3.08
CA LEU A 31 1.82 -0.40 1.84
C LEU A 31 0.92 -0.55 0.61
N THR A 32 -0.12 -1.40 0.70
CA THR A 32 -1.07 -1.60 -0.39
C THR A 32 -1.83 -0.32 -0.70
N LEU A 33 -2.29 0.40 0.33
CA LEU A 33 -2.96 1.68 0.18
C LEU A 33 -2.03 2.71 -0.47
N ALA A 34 -0.80 2.85 0.01
CA ALA A 34 0.16 3.78 -0.58
C ALA A 34 0.45 3.47 -2.07
N ILE A 35 0.55 2.20 -2.43
CA ILE A 35 0.70 1.78 -3.84
C ILE A 35 -0.54 2.15 -4.65
N ASP A 36 -1.74 1.89 -4.12
CA ASP A 36 -2.99 2.23 -4.79
C ASP A 36 -3.11 3.74 -5.01
N GLU A 37 -2.86 4.55 -3.98
CA GLU A 37 -2.91 6.02 -4.09
C GLU A 37 -1.88 6.56 -5.08
N ALA A 38 -0.68 5.96 -5.16
CA ALA A 38 0.35 6.35 -6.11
C ALA A 38 -0.02 6.05 -7.57
N LEU A 39 -0.76 4.97 -7.81
CA LEU A 39 -1.08 4.47 -9.15
C LEU A 39 -2.45 4.89 -9.67
N ASN A 40 -3.42 5.08 -8.78
CA ASN A 40 -4.83 5.31 -9.10
C ASN A 40 -5.33 6.67 -8.58
N GLY A 41 -4.50 7.40 -7.85
CA GLY A 41 -4.86 8.65 -7.17
C GLY A 41 -5.41 8.41 -5.76
N SER A 42 -5.20 9.37 -4.87
CA SER A 42 -5.66 9.25 -3.48
C SER A 42 -7.19 9.11 -3.42
N SER A 43 -7.66 8.12 -2.66
CA SER A 43 -9.08 7.84 -2.42
C SER A 43 -9.57 8.37 -1.07
N THR A 44 -8.62 8.66 -0.17
CA THR A 44 -8.89 9.14 1.19
C THR A 44 -8.90 10.66 1.28
N ALA A 45 -8.21 11.33 0.36
CA ALA A 45 -8.16 12.78 0.27
C ALA A 45 -9.44 13.37 -0.34
N GLY A 46 -9.91 14.49 0.22
CA GLY A 46 -10.91 15.33 -0.45
C GLY A 46 -10.37 15.93 -1.75
N GLU A 47 -11.27 16.31 -2.66
CA GLU A 47 -10.93 16.75 -4.03
C GLU A 47 -9.84 17.82 -4.08
N ALA A 48 -9.88 18.82 -3.19
CA ALA A 48 -8.89 19.89 -3.12
C ALA A 48 -7.46 19.40 -2.81
N ASN A 49 -7.31 18.32 -2.03
CA ASN A 49 -6.01 17.78 -1.64
C ASN A 49 -5.59 16.57 -2.46
N ARG A 50 -6.49 16.02 -3.27
CA ARG A 50 -6.30 14.76 -3.99
C ARG A 50 -5.05 14.76 -4.87
N HIS A 51 -4.76 15.87 -5.52
CA HIS A 51 -3.53 16.06 -6.31
C HIS A 51 -2.27 16.01 -5.45
N ALA A 52 -2.26 16.71 -4.32
CA ALA A 52 -1.12 16.76 -3.42
C ALA A 52 -0.84 15.39 -2.79
N GLU A 53 -1.88 14.68 -2.31
CA GLU A 53 -1.70 13.36 -1.70
C GLU A 53 -1.29 12.30 -2.72
N THR A 54 -1.84 12.33 -3.95
CA THR A 54 -1.40 11.44 -5.04
C THR A 54 0.09 11.66 -5.36
N THR A 55 0.49 12.93 -5.48
CA THR A 55 1.90 13.29 -5.73
C THR A 55 2.80 12.81 -4.60
N ARG A 56 2.39 12.97 -3.34
CA ARG A 56 3.13 12.47 -2.17
C ARG A 56 3.25 10.96 -2.18
N ALA A 57 2.18 10.23 -2.52
CA ALA A 57 2.19 8.79 -2.65
C ALA A 57 3.16 8.33 -3.76
N GLN A 58 3.21 9.02 -4.91
CA GLN A 58 4.21 8.73 -5.94
C GLN A 58 5.64 8.99 -5.44
N HIS A 59 5.86 10.12 -4.78
CA HIS A 59 7.15 10.50 -4.21
C HIS A 59 7.65 9.52 -3.15
N PHE A 60 6.75 8.91 -2.38
CA PHE A 60 7.08 7.88 -1.40
C PHE A 60 7.89 6.73 -2.01
N PHE A 61 7.62 6.38 -3.28
CA PHE A 61 8.34 5.33 -4.00
C PHE A 61 9.46 5.87 -4.89
N THR A 62 9.35 7.08 -5.43
CA THR A 62 10.35 7.58 -6.40
C THR A 62 11.50 8.34 -5.75
N LEU A 63 11.28 8.98 -4.60
CA LEU A 63 12.31 9.74 -3.86
C LEU A 63 12.93 8.90 -2.74
N ALA A 64 14.13 9.28 -2.32
CA ALA A 64 14.78 8.65 -1.16
C ALA A 64 13.92 8.89 0.09
N ASN A 65 13.50 7.81 0.75
CA ASN A 65 12.65 7.84 1.93
C ASN A 65 13.06 6.71 2.89
N PRO A 66 13.40 6.99 4.17
CA PRO A 66 13.74 5.98 5.16
C PRO A 66 12.58 5.05 5.58
N ASP A 67 11.33 5.49 5.42
CA ASP A 67 10.16 4.74 5.90
C ASP A 67 9.87 3.50 5.05
N LEU A 68 10.10 3.57 3.74
CA LEU A 68 9.84 2.45 2.84
C LEU A 68 10.68 1.19 3.21
N PRO A 69 12.01 1.28 3.39
CA PRO A 69 12.82 0.18 3.93
C PRO A 69 12.28 -0.40 5.24
N MET A 70 11.90 0.46 6.20
CA MET A 70 11.37 0.03 7.48
C MET A 70 10.09 -0.79 7.29
N ILE A 71 9.11 -0.27 6.54
CA ILE A 71 7.83 -0.96 6.30
C ILE A 71 8.08 -2.28 5.58
N CYS A 72 8.92 -2.30 4.54
CA CYS A 72 9.24 -3.52 3.80
C CYS A 72 9.88 -4.58 4.71
N HIS A 73 10.79 -4.21 5.61
CA HIS A 73 11.38 -5.16 6.57
C HIS A 73 10.32 -5.75 7.52
N LEU A 74 9.37 -4.93 8.01
CA LEU A 74 8.30 -5.39 8.92
C LEU A 74 7.38 -6.44 8.30
N ILE A 75 7.28 -6.48 6.96
CA ILE A 75 6.43 -7.43 6.25
C ILE A 75 7.20 -8.51 5.47
N GLY A 76 8.54 -8.49 5.54
CA GLY A 76 9.44 -9.44 4.89
C GLY A 76 9.54 -9.26 3.37
N LEU A 77 9.48 -8.02 2.87
CA LEU A 77 9.68 -7.68 1.46
C LEU A 77 11.03 -7.00 1.23
N ASP A 78 11.58 -7.16 0.03
CA ASP A 78 12.75 -6.40 -0.41
C ASP A 78 12.35 -4.96 -0.80
N PRO A 79 12.84 -3.93 -0.09
CA PRO A 79 12.50 -2.55 -0.40
C PRO A 79 12.98 -2.09 -1.76
N VAL A 80 14.09 -2.62 -2.28
CA VAL A 80 14.62 -2.26 -3.60
C VAL A 80 13.70 -2.79 -4.69
N ALA A 81 13.30 -4.06 -4.59
CA ALA A 81 12.36 -4.67 -5.53
C ALA A 81 10.99 -3.96 -5.53
N VAL A 82 10.44 -3.64 -4.36
CA VAL A 82 9.17 -2.90 -4.23
C VAL A 82 9.29 -1.53 -4.90
N ARG A 83 10.34 -0.76 -4.56
CA ARG A 83 10.61 0.56 -5.14
C ARG A 83 10.68 0.51 -6.65
N GLN A 84 11.51 -0.39 -7.21
CA GLN A 84 11.69 -0.52 -8.65
C GLN A 84 10.39 -0.89 -9.37
N ASN A 85 9.61 -1.82 -8.81
CA ASN A 85 8.36 -2.24 -9.40
C ASN A 85 7.34 -1.08 -9.44
N VAL A 86 7.13 -0.41 -8.31
CA VAL A 86 6.16 0.68 -8.21
C VAL A 86 6.60 1.88 -9.04
N ALA A 87 7.87 2.28 -8.97
CA ALA A 87 8.40 3.39 -9.77
C ALA A 87 8.28 3.13 -11.28
N ARG A 88 8.50 1.89 -11.73
CA ARG A 88 8.28 1.50 -13.13
C ARG A 88 6.81 1.64 -13.52
N ARG A 89 5.87 1.26 -12.66
CA ARG A 89 4.43 1.39 -12.92
C ARG A 89 3.99 2.86 -12.93
N ILE A 90 4.52 3.69 -12.04
CA ILE A 90 4.30 5.14 -12.05
C ILE A 90 4.79 5.74 -13.37
N LYS A 91 6.02 5.42 -13.79
CA LYS A 91 6.60 5.93 -15.04
C LYS A 91 5.85 5.47 -16.30
N ALA A 92 5.32 4.25 -16.30
CA ALA A 92 4.52 3.72 -17.40
C ALA A 92 3.05 4.17 -17.37
N GLY A 93 2.61 4.73 -16.24
CA GLY A 93 1.25 5.19 -16.02
C GLY A 93 1.01 6.62 -16.53
N PRO A 94 -0.26 7.06 -16.47
CA PRO A 94 -0.63 8.45 -16.70
C PRO A 94 -0.01 9.40 -15.66
N THR A 95 0.07 10.69 -15.99
CA THR A 95 0.50 11.72 -15.04
C THR A 95 -0.54 11.91 -13.93
N VAL A 96 -0.17 12.57 -12.83
CA VAL A 96 -1.12 12.86 -11.73
C VAL A 96 -2.32 13.67 -12.24
N ASP A 97 -2.10 14.67 -13.08
CA ASP A 97 -3.19 15.43 -13.70
C ASP A 97 -4.14 14.54 -14.51
N GLU A 98 -3.59 13.59 -15.28
CA GLU A 98 -4.39 12.67 -16.09
C GLU A 98 -5.14 11.64 -15.26
N LEU A 99 -4.55 11.15 -14.17
CA LEU A 99 -5.21 10.27 -13.20
C LEU A 99 -6.45 10.92 -12.60
N LEU A 100 -6.35 12.21 -12.28
CA LEU A 100 -7.38 12.95 -11.57
C LEU A 100 -8.42 13.59 -12.48
N ALA A 101 -8.08 13.91 -13.73
CA ALA A 101 -9.01 14.44 -14.72
C ALA A 101 -10.17 13.49 -15.07
N GLY A 102 -10.12 12.24 -14.60
CA GLY A 102 -11.11 11.21 -14.85
C GLY A 102 -11.09 10.72 -16.31
N PRO A 103 -11.88 9.69 -16.65
CA PRO A 103 -11.95 9.22 -18.02
C PRO A 103 -12.45 10.37 -18.90
N LYS A 104 -11.61 10.85 -19.82
CA LYS A 104 -12.00 11.82 -20.86
C LYS A 104 -13.29 11.30 -21.48
N ARG A 105 -14.42 11.92 -21.14
CA ARG A 105 -15.73 11.59 -21.69
C ARG A 105 -15.53 11.57 -23.21
N ARG A 106 -15.58 10.37 -23.81
CA ARG A 106 -15.58 10.22 -25.27
C ARG A 106 -16.68 11.14 -25.75
N GLN A 107 -16.31 12.28 -26.36
CA GLN A 107 -17.28 13.21 -26.90
C GLN A 107 -18.13 12.38 -27.85
N ARG A 108 -19.41 12.20 -27.50
CA ARG A 108 -20.39 11.52 -28.34
C ARG A 108 -20.33 12.25 -29.67
N GLN A 109 -19.71 11.64 -30.68
CA GLN A 109 -19.76 12.17 -32.02
C GLN A 109 -21.24 12.37 -32.36
N PRO A 110 -21.66 13.59 -32.75
CA PRO A 110 -23.03 13.79 -33.16
C PRO A 110 -23.28 12.85 -34.34
N ARG A 111 -24.24 11.93 -34.18
CA ARG A 111 -24.72 11.09 -35.27
C ARG A 111 -25.21 12.05 -36.36
N THR A 112 -24.40 12.25 -37.38
CA THR A 112 -24.78 12.96 -38.60
C THR A 112 -26.00 12.24 -39.15
N LYS A 113 -27.15 12.93 -39.15
CA LYS A 113 -28.36 12.46 -39.80
C LYS A 113 -28.06 12.36 -41.29
N GLN A 114 -27.93 11.13 -41.79
CA GLN A 114 -28.01 10.88 -43.23
C GLN A 114 -29.41 11.26 -43.68
N ARG A 115 -29.45 12.04 -44.76
CA ARG A 115 -30.63 12.62 -45.38
C ARG A 115 -31.11 11.73 -46.51
#